data_AF-A0A923NLT6-F1
#
_entry.id   AF-A0A923NLT6-F1
#
_cell.length_a   1.000
_cell.length_b   1.000
_cell.length_c   1.000
_cell.angle_alpha   90.00
_cell.angle_beta   90.00
_cell.angle_gamma   90.00
#
_symmetry.space_group_name_H-M   'P 1'
#
loop_
_entity.id
_entity.type
_entity.pdbx_description
1 polymer ?
#
loop_
_entity_poly.entity_id
_entity_poly.type
_entity_poly.pdbx_seq_one_letter_code
_entity_poly.pdbx_strand_id
1 'polypeptide(L)'
;MKKFTLLDYVLFNGIPKEDMEMLLACIGAKIKFYKEKDDLTELLQNGQYCFLLLSGKIRMTMPNGNVRLLKENSFFGSVVFSEIVPEAAKSATYQAETLVTILVMDHEGIANPCWFSCFFHHRLRENAERLYWQG
;
A
#
# COMPACT_ATOMS: atom_id res chain seq x y z
N MET A 1 13.85 11.54 -14.64
CA MET A 1 12.90 10.74 -13.82
C MET A 1 12.97 9.30 -14.28
N LYS A 2 13.25 8.34 -13.38
CA LYS A 2 13.14 6.91 -13.72
C LYS A 2 11.69 6.64 -14.14
N LYS A 3 11.47 6.07 -15.33
CA LYS A 3 10.20 5.42 -15.66
C LYS A 3 10.17 4.13 -14.85
N PHE A 4 9.42 4.10 -13.76
CA PHE A 4 9.12 2.87 -13.03
C PHE A 4 7.79 2.30 -13.53
N THR A 5 7.71 0.98 -13.65
CA THR A 5 6.49 0.27 -13.98
C THR A 5 5.94 -0.36 -12.71
N LEU A 6 4.61 -0.51 -12.60
CA LEU A 6 4.04 -1.19 -11.43
C LEU A 6 4.49 -2.65 -11.32
N LEU A 7 4.89 -3.27 -12.44
CA LEU A 7 5.44 -4.62 -12.46
C LEU A 7 6.79 -4.76 -11.74
N ASP A 8 7.47 -3.64 -11.45
CA ASP A 8 8.74 -3.65 -10.71
C ASP A 8 8.55 -3.83 -9.19
N TYR A 9 7.30 -3.76 -8.71
CA TYR A 9 6.99 -3.83 -7.28
C TYR A 9 6.53 -5.23 -6.90
N VAL A 10 6.97 -5.67 -5.71
CA VAL A 10 6.72 -7.03 -5.20
C VAL A 10 5.23 -7.38 -5.20
N LEU A 11 4.37 -6.40 -4.94
CA LEU A 11 2.92 -6.57 -4.93
C LEU A 11 2.39 -7.15 -6.26
N PHE A 12 2.99 -6.77 -7.39
CA PHE A 12 2.55 -7.17 -8.73
C PHE A 12 3.38 -8.32 -9.33
N ASN A 13 4.25 -8.97 -8.55
CA ASN A 13 5.10 -10.05 -9.04
C ASN A 13 4.29 -11.23 -9.61
N GLY A 14 4.57 -11.59 -10.86
CA GLY A 14 3.92 -12.70 -11.56
C GLY A 14 2.53 -12.38 -12.09
N ILE A 15 2.15 -11.10 -12.13
CA ILE A 15 0.93 -10.63 -12.79
C ILE A 15 1.30 -10.24 -14.23
N PRO A 16 0.65 -10.82 -15.26
CA PRO A 16 0.91 -10.47 -16.65
C PRO A 16 0.60 -8.99 -16.92
N LYS A 17 1.36 -8.38 -17.83
CA LYS A 17 1.23 -6.94 -18.14
C LYS A 17 -0.16 -6.63 -18.73
N GLU A 18 -0.67 -7.54 -19.55
CA GLU A 18 -1.97 -7.50 -20.20
C GLU A 18 -3.14 -7.52 -19.19
N ASP A 19 -2.96 -8.11 -18.01
CA ASP A 19 -3.98 -8.20 -16.97
C ASP A 19 -3.96 -7.02 -15.99
N MET A 20 -2.91 -6.20 -16.04
CA MET A 20 -2.70 -5.10 -15.08
C MET A 20 -3.84 -4.07 -15.10
N GLU A 21 -4.33 -3.71 -16.28
CA GLU A 21 -5.40 -2.72 -16.39
C GLU A 21 -6.68 -3.20 -15.69
N MET A 22 -7.07 -4.45 -15.93
CA MET A 22 -8.22 -5.07 -15.28
C MET A 22 -8.03 -5.17 -13.77
N LEU A 23 -6.86 -5.63 -13.33
CA LEU A 23 -6.53 -5.73 -11.91
C LEU A 23 -6.59 -4.38 -11.19
N LEU A 24 -5.98 -3.33 -11.77
CA LEU A 24 -5.97 -2.00 -11.20
C LEU A 24 -7.38 -1.42 -11.08
N ALA A 25 -8.26 -1.72 -12.04
CA ALA A 25 -9.68 -1.38 -11.97
C ALA A 25 -10.38 -2.14 -10.83
N CYS A 26 -10.14 -3.46 -10.69
CA CYS A 26 -10.73 -4.28 -9.63
C CYS A 26 -10.40 -3.79 -8.21
N ILE A 27 -9.17 -3.30 -8.00
CA ILE A 27 -8.72 -2.84 -6.68
C ILE A 27 -8.86 -1.32 -6.48
N GLY A 28 -9.54 -0.63 -7.41
CA GLY A 28 -9.77 0.82 -7.32
C GLY A 28 -8.47 1.64 -7.27
N ALA A 29 -7.41 1.19 -7.95
CA ALA A 29 -6.08 1.75 -7.83
C ALA A 29 -5.99 3.21 -8.29
N LYS A 30 -5.41 4.08 -7.45
CA LYS A 30 -5.20 5.51 -7.74
C LYS A 30 -3.80 5.93 -7.30
N ILE A 31 -3.07 6.62 -8.17
CA ILE A 31 -1.76 7.19 -7.81
C ILE A 31 -1.98 8.59 -7.21
N LYS A 32 -1.38 8.83 -6.04
CA LYS A 32 -1.33 10.14 -5.40
C LYS A 32 0.11 10.61 -5.19
N PHE A 33 0.30 11.92 -5.25
CA PHE A 33 1.59 12.58 -5.12
C PHE A 33 1.56 13.56 -3.95
N TYR A 34 2.64 13.58 -3.17
CA TYR A 34 2.79 14.40 -1.99
C TYR A 34 4.15 15.07 -1.97
N LYS A 35 4.19 16.30 -1.46
CA LYS A 35 5.41 17.07 -1.27
C LYS A 35 6.03 16.76 0.08
N GLU A 36 7.31 17.11 0.22
CA GLU A 36 7.98 17.06 1.51
C GLU A 36 7.20 17.87 2.55
N LYS A 37 7.07 17.31 3.76
CA LYS A 37 6.33 17.84 4.92
C LYS A 37 4.81 17.76 4.84
N ASP A 38 4.22 17.27 3.74
CA ASP A 38 2.77 17.01 3.70
C ASP A 38 2.36 16.01 4.80
N ASP A 39 1.27 16.34 5.52
CA ASP A 39 0.64 15.44 6.48
C ASP A 39 -0.26 14.45 5.72
N LEU A 40 -0.04 13.17 5.98
CA LEU A 40 -0.72 12.06 5.32
C LEU A 40 -1.64 11.29 6.30
N THR A 41 -1.72 11.73 7.55
CA THR A 41 -2.31 10.96 8.66
C THR A 41 -3.76 10.58 8.38
N GLU A 42 -4.61 11.53 7.98
CA GLU A 42 -6.03 11.27 7.69
C GLU A 42 -6.21 10.21 6.58
N LEU A 43 -5.40 10.29 5.52
CA LEU A 43 -5.47 9.31 4.43
C LEU A 43 -4.99 7.94 4.90
N LEU A 44 -3.80 7.87 5.52
CA LEU A 44 -3.14 6.60 5.81
C LEU A 44 -3.73 5.86 7.02
N GLN A 45 -4.50 6.55 7.85
CA GLN A 45 -5.34 5.94 8.89
C GLN A 45 -6.73 5.53 8.38
N ASN A 46 -7.07 5.82 7.12
CA ASN A 46 -8.39 5.46 6.61
C ASN A 46 -8.52 3.94 6.47
N GLY A 47 -9.47 3.39 7.24
CA GLY A 47 -9.84 1.98 7.34
C GLY A 47 -10.33 1.30 6.06
N GLN A 48 -10.46 2.04 4.96
CA GLN A 48 -10.99 1.54 3.69
C GLN A 48 -9.89 1.26 2.66
N TYR A 49 -8.66 1.71 2.91
CA TYR A 49 -7.61 1.70 1.90
C TYR A 49 -6.37 0.92 2.33
N CYS A 50 -5.70 0.37 1.32
CA CYS A 50 -4.33 -0.14 1.37
C CYS A 50 -3.43 0.76 0.52
N PHE A 51 -2.15 0.76 0.85
CA PHE A 51 -1.17 1.68 0.28
C PHE A 51 0.11 0.94 -0.09
N LEU A 52 0.62 1.19 -1.29
CA LEU A 52 1.97 0.81 -1.69
C LEU A 52 2.79 2.09 -1.92
N LEU A 53 3.90 2.24 -1.22
CA LEU A 53 4.82 3.35 -1.45
C LEU A 53 5.64 3.07 -2.71
N LEU A 54 5.34 3.80 -3.79
CA LEU A 54 6.01 3.68 -5.08
C LEU A 54 7.35 4.43 -5.09
N SER A 55 7.42 5.59 -4.46
CA SER A 55 8.66 6.36 -4.37
C SER A 55 8.64 7.28 -3.17
N GLY A 56 9.82 7.57 -2.64
CA GLY A 56 10.01 8.51 -1.54
C GLY A 56 10.07 7.83 -0.17
N LYS A 57 9.91 8.64 0.87
CA LYS A 57 9.99 8.22 2.27
C LYS A 57 8.87 8.86 3.08
N ILE A 58 8.25 8.07 3.96
CA ILE A 58 7.22 8.54 4.88
C ILE A 58 7.68 8.24 6.31
N ARG A 59 7.69 9.26 7.16
CA ARG A 59 7.88 9.11 8.60
C ARG A 59 6.56 8.71 9.23
N MET A 60 6.54 7.56 9.88
CA MET A 60 5.45 7.10 10.74
C MET A 60 5.88 7.28 12.20
N THR A 61 5.16 8.11 12.96
CA THR A 61 5.44 8.36 14.38
C THR A 61 4.37 7.70 15.22
N MET A 62 4.74 6.71 16.04
CA MET A 62 3.86 6.02 16.96
C MET A 62 3.56 6.89 18.20
N PRO A 63 2.45 6.65 18.92
CA PRO A 63 2.07 7.41 20.11
C PRO A 63 3.11 7.40 21.24
N ASN A 64 3.92 6.34 21.33
CA ASN A 64 4.99 6.21 22.30
C ASN A 64 6.28 6.96 21.88
N GLY A 65 6.26 7.69 20.77
CA GLY A 65 7.41 8.43 20.23
C GLY A 65 8.31 7.61 19.30
N ASN A 66 8.08 6.30 19.14
CA ASN A 66 8.87 5.48 18.21
C ASN A 66 8.61 5.93 16.76
N VAL A 67 9.68 6.05 16.00
CA VAL A 67 9.62 6.45 14.59
C VAL A 67 10.00 5.29 13.69
N ARG A 68 9.15 4.98 12.72
CA ARG A 68 9.43 4.06 11.62
C ARG A 68 9.47 4.83 10.31
N LEU A 69 10.44 4.49 9.45
CA LEU A 69 10.55 5.08 8.12
C LEU A 69 10.05 4.09 7.07
N LEU A 70 8.94 4.42 6.42
CA LEU A 70 8.42 3.67 5.28
C LEU A 70 9.18 4.10 4.02
N LYS A 71 9.54 3.13 3.19
CA LYS A 71 10.34 3.31 1.97
C LYS A 71 9.63 2.68 0.77
N GLU A 72 10.16 2.89 -0.42
CA GLU A 72 9.74 2.19 -1.64
C GLU A 72 9.49 0.68 -1.39
N ASN A 73 8.43 0.14 -1.99
CA ASN A 73 7.86 -1.20 -1.75
C ASN A 73 7.20 -1.44 -0.38
N SER A 74 7.16 -0.46 0.52
CA SER A 74 6.38 -0.62 1.77
C SER A 74 4.90 -0.72 1.44
N PHE A 75 4.27 -1.80 1.92
CA PHE A 75 2.84 -2.04 1.79
C PHE A 75 2.19 -1.95 3.18
N PHE A 76 1.14 -1.14 3.32
CA PHE A 76 0.53 -0.81 4.62
C PHE A 76 -0.91 -0.29 4.44
N GLY A 77 -1.60 0.03 5.54
CA GLY A 77 -2.98 0.47 5.55
C GLY A 77 -3.91 -0.54 6.21
N SER A 78 -5.20 -0.30 6.08
CA SER A 78 -6.22 -1.06 6.79
C SER A 78 -6.22 -2.53 6.37
N VAL A 79 -6.02 -3.40 7.37
CA VAL A 79 -6.42 -4.82 7.39
C VAL A 79 -5.92 -5.70 6.24
N VAL A 80 -4.68 -5.50 5.81
CA VAL A 80 -4.07 -6.38 4.80
C VAL A 80 -4.21 -7.86 5.18
N PHE A 81 -4.02 -8.27 6.44
CA PHE A 81 -4.55 -9.54 6.97
C PHE A 81 -4.88 -9.36 8.45
N SER A 82 -6.11 -9.70 8.84
CA SER A 82 -6.68 -9.52 10.17
C SER A 82 -5.78 -10.04 11.31
N GLU A 83 -5.81 -9.33 12.44
CA GLU A 83 -5.50 -9.74 13.83
C GLU A 83 -4.26 -9.18 14.55
N ILE A 84 -3.28 -8.54 13.90
CA ILE A 84 -2.07 -8.07 14.63
C ILE A 84 -1.59 -6.68 14.16
N VAL A 85 -2.46 -5.68 14.21
CA VAL A 85 -1.99 -4.29 14.24
C VAL A 85 -1.97 -3.86 15.71
N PRO A 86 -0.81 -3.61 16.32
CA PRO A 86 -0.76 -3.09 17.68
C PRO A 86 -1.62 -1.83 17.77
N GLU A 87 -2.45 -1.70 18.83
CA GLU A 87 -3.33 -0.54 19.03
C GLU A 87 -2.58 0.80 18.85
N ALA A 88 -1.30 0.81 19.20
CA ALA A 88 -0.39 1.93 19.00
C ALA A 88 -0.28 2.42 17.53
N ALA A 89 -0.39 1.55 16.54
CA ALA A 89 -0.31 1.95 15.13
C ALA A 89 -1.59 2.63 14.62
N LYS A 90 -2.74 2.46 15.31
CA LYS A 90 -4.01 3.12 14.96
C LYS A 90 -3.98 4.64 15.20
N SER A 91 -3.10 5.10 16.08
CA SER A 91 -2.93 6.52 16.41
C SER A 91 -1.60 7.09 15.93
N ALA A 92 -0.91 6.40 15.01
CA ALA A 92 0.35 6.87 14.45
C ALA A 92 0.14 8.04 13.47
N THR A 93 1.00 9.04 13.50
CA THR A 93 0.97 10.14 12.52
C THR A 93 1.92 9.85 11.37
N TYR A 94 1.62 10.40 10.19
CA TYR A 94 2.35 10.14 8.96
C TYR A 94 2.72 11.45 8.26
N GLN A 95 4.00 11.63 7.94
CA GLN A 95 4.48 12.80 7.22
C GLN A 95 5.42 12.40 6.08
N ALA A 96 5.30 13.06 4.94
CA ALA A 96 6.23 12.89 3.83
C ALA A 96 7.61 13.51 4.16
N GLU A 97 8.67 12.71 4.08
CA GLU A 97 10.07 13.17 4.28
C GLU A 97 10.74 13.58 2.98
N THR A 98 10.14 13.23 1.84
CA THR A 98 10.59 13.59 0.49
C THR A 98 9.37 13.82 -0.38
N LEU A 99 9.58 14.10 -1.67
CA LEU A 99 8.54 13.84 -2.67
C LEU A 99 8.13 12.37 -2.59
N VAL A 100 6.84 12.13 -2.44
CA VAL A 100 6.25 10.81 -2.20
C VAL A 100 5.23 10.49 -3.28
N THR A 101 5.24 9.25 -3.77
CA THR A 101 4.26 8.72 -4.70
C THR A 101 3.67 7.45 -4.09
N ILE A 102 2.35 7.42 -3.92
CA ILE A 102 1.64 6.31 -3.27
C ILE A 102 0.61 5.76 -4.25
N LEU A 103 0.54 4.44 -4.36
CA LEU A 103 -0.61 3.75 -4.92
C LEU A 103 -1.62 3.52 -3.81
N VAL A 104 -2.79 4.14 -3.93
CA VAL A 104 -3.95 3.94 -3.06
C VAL A 104 -4.85 2.88 -3.69
N MET A 105 -5.27 1.88 -2.91
CA MET A 105 -6.12 0.79 -3.37
C MET A 105 -7.23 0.55 -2.35
N ASP A 106 -8.38 0.10 -2.83
CA ASP A 106 -9.49 -0.32 -1.98
C ASP A 106 -9.13 -1.62 -1.26
N HIS A 107 -9.27 -1.62 0.07
CA HIS A 107 -9.05 -2.81 0.90
C HIS A 107 -10.00 -3.94 0.51
N GLU A 108 -11.29 -3.65 0.32
CA GLU A 108 -12.27 -4.67 -0.06
C GLU A 108 -11.97 -5.22 -1.45
N GLY A 109 -11.52 -4.35 -2.35
CA GLY A 109 -11.05 -4.71 -3.68
C GLY A 109 -9.87 -5.67 -3.65
N ILE A 110 -9.01 -5.64 -2.63
CA ILE A 110 -7.89 -6.59 -2.47
C ILE A 110 -8.34 -7.86 -1.72
N ALA A 111 -9.08 -7.70 -0.62
CA ALA A 111 -9.39 -8.77 0.32
C ALA A 111 -10.47 -9.73 -0.19
N ASN A 112 -11.47 -9.24 -0.93
CA ASN A 112 -12.60 -10.04 -1.36
C ASN A 112 -12.28 -10.84 -2.63
N PRO A 113 -12.87 -12.04 -2.80
CA PRO A 113 -12.78 -12.79 -4.04
C PRO A 113 -13.34 -11.97 -5.21
N CYS A 114 -12.59 -11.89 -6.30
CA CYS A 114 -13.11 -11.36 -7.55
C CYS A 114 -14.23 -12.27 -8.05
N TRP A 115 -15.34 -11.69 -8.52
CA TRP A 115 -16.44 -12.42 -9.16
C TRP A 115 -16.00 -13.25 -10.37
N PHE A 116 -14.88 -12.87 -11.00
CA PHE A 116 -14.31 -13.56 -12.14
C PHE A 116 -13.26 -14.64 -11.75
N SER A 117 -13.04 -14.89 -10.45
CA SER A 117 -12.03 -15.83 -9.95
C SER A 117 -10.64 -15.65 -10.59
N CYS A 118 -10.26 -14.40 -10.82
CA CYS A 118 -9.05 -14.05 -11.55
C CYS A 118 -7.78 -14.58 -10.87
N PHE A 119 -7.00 -15.37 -11.59
CA PHE A 119 -5.71 -15.89 -11.13
C PHE A 119 -4.77 -14.77 -10.63
N PHE A 120 -4.73 -13.63 -11.34
CA PHE A 120 -3.89 -12.49 -10.97
C PHE A 120 -4.31 -11.81 -9.66
N HIS A 121 -5.58 -11.87 -9.27
CA HIS A 121 -6.06 -11.30 -8.02
C HIS A 121 -5.66 -12.19 -6.83
N HIS A 122 -5.76 -13.52 -6.99
CA HIS A 122 -5.18 -14.45 -6.02
C HIS A 122 -3.68 -14.20 -5.86
N ARG A 123 -2.95 -14.02 -6.97
CA ARG A 123 -1.51 -13.70 -6.93
C ARG A 123 -1.20 -12.39 -6.21
N LEU A 124 -2.01 -11.35 -6.44
CA LEU A 124 -1.89 -10.06 -5.75
C LEU A 124 -2.00 -10.24 -4.23
N ARG A 125 -2.97 -11.04 -3.76
CA ARG A 125 -3.17 -11.33 -2.34
C ARG A 125 -1.96 -12.08 -1.74
N GLU A 126 -1.45 -13.11 -2.42
CA GLU A 126 -0.23 -13.81 -1.97
C GLU A 126 0.97 -12.88 -1.83
N ASN A 127 1.13 -11.95 -2.78
CA ASN A 127 2.22 -10.96 -2.74
C ASN A 127 2.02 -9.95 -1.60
N ALA A 128 0.78 -9.51 -1.35
CA ALA A 128 0.43 -8.66 -0.23
C ALA A 128 0.76 -9.33 1.12
N GLU A 129 0.48 -10.63 1.28
CA GLU A 129 0.85 -11.39 2.47
C GLU A 129 2.36 -11.36 2.69
N ARG A 130 3.15 -11.66 1.64
CA ARG A 130 4.62 -11.67 1.72
C ARG A 130 5.21 -10.33 2.15
N LEU A 131 4.64 -9.22 1.71
CA LEU A 131 5.10 -7.88 2.08
C LEU A 131 4.80 -7.54 3.54
N TYR A 132 3.72 -8.08 4.09
CA TYR A 132 3.36 -7.87 5.49
C TYR A 132 4.29 -8.60 6.46
N TRP A 133 4.69 -9.85 6.15
CA TRP A 133 5.55 -10.65 7.03
C TRP A 133 7.01 -10.16 7.15
N GLN A 134 7.39 -9.09 6.45
CA GLN A 134 8.73 -8.49 6.50
C GLN A 134 8.81 -7.21 7.33
N GLY A 135 7.73 -6.89 8.07
CA GLY A 135 7.54 -5.63 8.78
C GLY A 135 7.85 -5.66 10.26
#